data_AF-A0A1I5Q833-F1
#
_entry.id   AF-A0A1I5Q833-F1
#
_cell.length_a   1.000
_cell.length_b   1.000
_cell.length_c   1.000
_cell.angle_alpha   90.00
_cell.angle_beta   90.00
_cell.angle_gamma   90.00
#
_symmetry.space_group_name_H-M   'P 1'
#
loop_
_entity.id
_entity.type
_entity.pdbx_description
1 polymer ?
#
loop_
_entity_poly.entity_id
_entity_poly.type
_entity_poly.pdbx_seq_one_letter_code
_entity_poly.pdbx_strand_id
1 'polypeptide(L)'
;MTDNNLSEDEMRRALGLDSAPQKQPQSQPKPPSSYTLVELSVRKNGGPPFRFEHRSRSISTLAAQLEAEKAARAKGYEVWVLLDIRQISE
;
A
#
# COMPACT_ATOMS: atom_id res chain seq x y z
N MET A 1 -11.28 -43.10 49.06
CA MET A 1 -11.98 -42.44 47.94
C MET A 1 -11.55 -40.98 47.95
N THR A 2 -10.76 -40.54 46.98
CA THR A 2 -10.44 -39.12 46.79
C THR A 2 -10.85 -38.78 45.36
N ASP A 3 -11.87 -37.95 45.26
CA ASP A 3 -12.54 -37.54 44.03
C ASP A 3 -11.57 -36.80 43.11
N ASN A 4 -11.29 -37.39 41.95
CA ASN A 4 -10.40 -36.85 40.94
C ASN A 4 -11.18 -35.86 40.06
N ASN A 5 -11.46 -34.67 40.58
CA ASN A 5 -12.23 -33.65 39.87
C ASN A 5 -11.26 -32.69 39.15
N LEU A 6 -10.66 -33.18 38.07
CA LEU A 6 -9.83 -32.36 37.18
C LEU A 6 -10.73 -31.39 36.42
N SER A 7 -10.40 -30.09 36.48
CA SER A 7 -11.17 -29.05 35.78
C SER A 7 -11.00 -29.20 34.26
N GLU A 8 -12.04 -28.82 33.50
CA GLU A 8 -12.02 -28.86 32.03
C GLU A 8 -10.82 -28.09 31.43
N ASP A 9 -10.40 -27.01 32.09
CA ASP A 9 -9.23 -26.22 31.68
C ASP A 9 -7.91 -27.00 31.79
N GLU A 10 -7.75 -27.86 32.80
CA GLU A 10 -6.56 -28.72 32.94
C GLU A 10 -6.53 -29.80 31.86
N MET A 11 -7.69 -30.37 31.52
CA MET A 11 -7.81 -31.36 30.44
C MET A 11 -7.45 -30.76 29.08
N ARG A 12 -7.88 -29.52 28.81
CA ARG A 12 -7.56 -28.81 27.55
C ARG A 12 -6.08 -28.48 27.41
N ARG A 13 -5.42 -28.07 28.50
CA ARG A 13 -3.97 -27.82 28.53
C ARG A 13 -3.17 -29.09 28.30
N ALA A 14 -3.54 -30.19 28.96
CA ALA A 14 -2.85 -31.47 28.82
C ALA A 14 -2.95 -32.05 27.40
N LEU A 15 -4.07 -31.81 26.70
CA LEU A 15 -4.25 -32.19 25.30
C LEU A 15 -3.63 -31.19 24.30
N GLY A 16 -3.00 -30.11 24.77
CA GLY A 16 -2.41 -29.08 23.90
C GLY A 16 -3.44 -28.35 23.02
N LEU A 17 -4.72 -28.34 23.43
CA LEU A 17 -5.80 -27.64 22.72
C LEU A 17 -5.86 -26.15 23.07
N ASP A 18 -4.99 -25.71 23.99
CA ASP A 18 -4.93 -24.35 24.44
C ASP A 18 -4.14 -23.47 23.46
N SER A 19 -4.86 -22.52 22.89
CA SER A 19 -4.38 -21.36 22.12
C SER A 19 -3.69 -21.65 20.78
N ALA A 20 -4.48 -21.47 19.71
CA ALA A 20 -3.95 -21.13 18.40
C ALA A 20 -2.96 -19.95 18.53
N PRO A 21 -1.79 -20.00 17.88
CA PRO A 21 -0.83 -18.91 17.95
C PRO A 21 -1.51 -17.63 17.44
N GLN A 22 -1.62 -16.63 18.31
CA GLN A 22 -2.03 -15.30 17.90
C GLN A 22 -1.01 -14.81 16.86
N LYS A 23 -1.46 -14.72 15.62
CA LYS A 23 -0.70 -14.18 14.49
C LYS A 23 -0.31 -12.77 14.88
N GLN A 24 0.97 -12.57 15.20
CA GLN A 24 1.49 -11.24 15.49
C GLN A 24 1.12 -10.33 14.31
N PRO A 25 0.55 -9.13 14.56
CA PRO A 25 0.29 -8.19 13.48
C PRO A 25 1.63 -7.86 12.83
N GLN A 26 1.84 -8.36 11.61
CA GLN A 26 3.00 -7.99 10.80
C GLN A 26 3.02 -6.46 10.71
N SER A 27 4.04 -5.86 11.30
CA SER A 27 4.30 -4.44 11.15
C SER A 27 4.37 -4.15 9.65
N GLN A 28 3.49 -3.27 9.18
CA GLN A 28 3.52 -2.82 7.80
C GLN A 28 4.95 -2.33 7.49
N PRO A 29 5.58 -2.83 6.41
CA PRO A 29 6.92 -2.38 6.06
C PRO A 29 6.91 -0.86 5.93
N LYS A 30 7.86 -0.20 6.62
CA LYS A 30 8.09 1.24 6.48
C LYS A 30 8.17 1.57 4.99
N PRO A 31 7.47 2.60 4.50
CA PRO A 31 7.57 2.97 3.10
C PRO A 31 9.05 3.22 2.77
N PRO A 32 9.51 2.80 1.59
CA PRO A 32 10.88 3.07 1.17
C PRO A 32 11.14 4.57 1.24
N SER A 33 12.33 4.97 1.70
CA SER A 33 12.76 6.38 1.78
C SER A 33 12.82 7.07 0.41
N SER A 34 12.55 6.34 -0.68
CA SER A 34 12.57 6.90 -2.03
C SER A 34 11.24 6.70 -2.74
N TYR A 35 10.86 7.70 -3.52
CA TYR A 35 9.65 7.69 -4.35
C TYR A 35 9.95 8.30 -5.72
N THR A 36 9.16 7.92 -6.72
CA THR A 36 9.24 8.50 -8.06
C THR A 36 8.18 9.59 -8.20
N LEU A 37 8.61 10.82 -8.41
CA LEU A 37 7.74 11.95 -8.72
C LEU A 37 7.56 12.03 -10.24
N VAL A 38 6.30 11.98 -10.68
CA VAL A 38 5.91 12.10 -12.08
C VAL A 38 5.11 13.39 -12.24
N GLU A 39 5.56 14.25 -13.15
CA GLU A 39 4.87 15.48 -13.52
C GLU A 39 4.22 15.28 -14.89
N LEU A 40 2.88 15.35 -14.93
CA LEU A 40 2.09 15.28 -16.15
C LEU A 40 1.50 16.64 -16.47
N SER A 41 1.44 16.99 -17.75
CA SER A 41 0.57 18.06 -18.22
C SER A 41 -0.78 17.47 -18.54
N VAL A 42 -1.81 17.92 -17.84
CA VAL A 42 -3.18 17.41 -18.02
C VAL A 42 -4.15 18.55 -18.34
N ARG A 43 -5.29 18.22 -18.94
CA ARG A 43 -6.39 19.13 -19.25
C ARG A 43 -7.67 18.61 -18.62
N LYS A 44 -8.61 19.52 -18.38
CA LYS A 44 -9.98 19.18 -17.97
C LYS A 44 -10.93 19.75 -19.01
N ASN A 45 -11.70 18.89 -19.67
CA ASN A 45 -12.75 19.27 -20.63
C ASN A 45 -12.28 20.31 -21.68
N GLY A 46 -11.09 20.13 -22.25
CA GLY A 46 -10.54 21.07 -23.25
C GLY A 46 -10.07 22.43 -22.71
N GLY A 47 -10.05 22.63 -21.39
CA GLY A 47 -9.50 23.83 -20.74
C GLY A 47 -7.96 23.94 -20.86
N PRO A 48 -7.37 25.02 -20.33
CA PRO A 48 -5.92 25.22 -20.38
C PRO A 48 -5.17 24.07 -19.68
N PRO A 49 -4.00 23.67 -20.20
CA PRO A 49 -3.19 22.64 -19.57
C PRO A 49 -2.65 23.11 -18.22
N PHE A 50 -2.63 22.21 -17.24
CA PHE A 50 -2.04 22.43 -15.93
C PHE A 50 -1.19 21.23 -15.50
N ARG A 51 -0.31 21.45 -14.53
CA ARG A 51 0.60 20.43 -14.01
C ARG A 51 -0.12 19.54 -13.00
N PHE A 52 0.06 18.23 -13.17
CA PHE A 52 -0.43 17.20 -12.29
C PHE A 52 0.76 16.40 -11.77
N GLU A 53 0.97 16.45 -10.46
CA GLU A 53 2.04 15.71 -9.80
C GLU A 53 1.49 14.40 -9.23
N HIS A 54 2.21 13.32 -9.46
CA HIS A 54 1.93 12.02 -8.89
C HIS A 54 3.17 11.43 -8.23
N ARG A 55 3.03 11.04 -6.95
CA ARG A 55 4.08 10.34 -6.21
C ARG A 55 3.81 8.85 -6.27
N SER A 56 4.60 8.13 -7.05
CA SER A 56 4.58 6.67 -7.09
C SER A 56 5.61 6.07 -6.14
N ARG A 57 5.27 4.94 -5.52
CA ARG A 57 6.19 4.13 -4.72
C ARG A 57 7.07 3.21 -5.58
N SER A 58 6.78 3.14 -6.88
CA SER A 58 7.50 2.30 -7.82
C SER A 58 8.82 2.97 -8.22
N ILE A 59 9.91 2.21 -8.17
CA ILE A 59 11.24 2.64 -8.65
C ILE A 59 11.28 2.65 -10.20
N SER A 60 10.41 1.86 -10.85
CA SER A 60 10.33 1.79 -12.31
C SER A 60 9.65 3.04 -12.88
N THR A 61 10.30 3.69 -13.84
CA THR A 61 9.80 4.88 -14.53
C THR A 61 8.50 4.60 -15.29
N LEU A 62 8.44 3.49 -16.03
CA LEU A 62 7.26 3.10 -16.80
C LEU A 62 6.07 2.80 -15.89
N ALA A 63 6.32 2.09 -14.78
CA ALA A 63 5.26 1.79 -13.80
C ALA A 63 4.73 3.08 -13.16
N ALA A 64 5.63 3.97 -12.76
CA ALA A 64 5.27 5.27 -12.18
C ALA A 64 4.46 6.14 -13.17
N GLN A 65 4.84 6.14 -14.45
CA GLN A 65 4.08 6.84 -15.49
C GLN A 65 2.66 6.28 -15.63
N LEU A 66 2.51 4.96 -15.75
CA LEU A 66 1.20 4.33 -15.88
C LEU A 66 0.30 4.59 -14.66
N GLU A 67 0.88 4.54 -13.45
CA GLU A 67 0.17 4.90 -12.22
C GLU A 67 -0.28 6.37 -12.22
N ALA A 68 0.59 7.29 -12.65
CA ALA A 68 0.29 8.72 -12.75
C ALA A 68 -0.82 8.99 -13.76
N GLU A 69 -0.77 8.36 -14.94
CA GLU A 69 -1.81 8.49 -15.96
C GLU A 69 -3.14 7.94 -15.48
N LYS A 70 -3.13 6.78 -14.83
CA LYS A 70 -4.33 6.19 -14.23
C LYS A 70 -4.92 7.11 -13.16
N ALA A 71 -4.08 7.71 -12.31
CA ALA A 71 -4.52 8.66 -11.29
C ALA A 71 -5.10 9.95 -11.89
N ALA A 72 -4.51 10.46 -12.97
CA ALA A 72 -5.03 11.62 -13.69
C ALA A 72 -6.39 11.31 -14.34
N ARG A 73 -6.50 10.17 -15.04
CA ARG A 73 -7.76 9.72 -15.66
C ARG A 73 -8.85 9.44 -14.64
N ALA A 74 -8.52 8.86 -13.48
CA ALA A 74 -9.47 8.63 -12.39
C ALA A 74 -10.07 9.94 -11.85
N LYS A 75 -9.33 11.05 -11.94
CA LYS A 75 -9.81 12.40 -11.60
C LYS A 75 -10.57 13.08 -12.75
N GLY A 76 -10.73 12.40 -13.89
CA GLY A 76 -11.37 12.94 -15.09
C GLY A 76 -10.50 13.92 -15.87
N TYR A 77 -9.18 13.83 -15.74
CA TYR A 77 -8.26 14.64 -16.53
C TYR A 77 -7.78 13.89 -17.77
N GLU A 78 -7.62 14.63 -18.86
CA GLU A 78 -6.98 14.16 -20.09
C GLU A 78 -5.48 14.43 -20.00
N VAL A 79 -4.67 13.37 -20.12
CA VAL A 79 -3.21 13.49 -20.09
C VAL A 79 -2.73 13.91 -21.48
N TRP A 80 -1.95 14.99 -21.55
CA TRP A 80 -1.43 15.52 -22.80
C TRP A 80 0.01 15.09 -23.05
N VAL A 81 0.88 15.32 -22.07
CA VAL A 81 2.31 15.01 -22.19
C VAL A 81 2.91 14.77 -20.82
N LEU A 82 3.87 13.86 -20.76
CA LEU A 82 4.76 13.67 -19.62
C LEU A 82 5.78 14.81 -19.59
N LEU A 83 5.82 15.58 -18.51
CA LEU A 83 6.77 16.69 -18.37
C LEU A 83 8.08 16.21 -17.78
N ASP A 84 8.00 15.42 -16.71
CA ASP A 84 9.20 15.01 -15.98
C ASP A 84 8.96 13.74 -15.14
N ILE A 85 10.01 12.96 -14.94
CA ILE A 85 10.05 11.80 -14.05
C ILE A 85 11.37 11.82 -13.31
N ARG A 86 11.31 11.94 -11.98
CA ARG A 86 12.50 11.92 -11.12
C ARG A 86 12.29 11.02 -9.92
N GLN A 87 13.32 10.26 -9.59
CA GLN A 87 13.36 9.51 -8.34
C GLN A 87 13.96 10.40 -7.25
N ILE A 88 13.23 10.56 -6.16
CA ILE A 88 13.63 11.34 -4.99
C ILE A 88 13.92 10.36 -3.87
N SER A 89 15.06 10.52 -3.21
CA SER A 89 15.43 9.81 -1.99
C SER A 89 15.39 10.82 -0.84
N GLU A 90 14.51 10.63 0.13
CA GLU A 90 14.45 11.38 1.39
C GLU A 90 15.45 10.84 2.42
#